data_AF-A0A0F9F418-F1
#
_entry.id   AF-A0A0F9F418-F1
#
_cell.length_a   1.000
_cell.length_b   1.000
_cell.length_c   1.000
_cell.angle_alpha   90.00
_cell.angle_beta   90.00
_cell.angle_gamma   90.00
#
_symmetry.space_group_name_H-M   'P 1'
#
loop_
_entity.id
_entity.type
_entity.pdbx_description
1 polymer ?
#
loop_
_entity_poly.entity_id
_entity_poly.type
_entity_poly.pdbx_seq_one_letter_code
_entity_poly.pdbx_strand_id
1 'polypeptide(L)'
;MRNFVYFSSEARTSGNFNVSELMKAGRMDIVMHVIINSFFLSHSLRDDVKLHLIFYGAPDPPKHIEIQVKPETKLSKKDVPNLIKKILYKYREGKKTEVLPGCSIEKKSFLKVIGELAKENKKIFTLTWT
;
A
#
# COMPACT_ATOMS: atom_id res chain seq x y z
N MET A 1 16.28 -5.53 -4.29
CA MET A 1 14.89 -5.05 -4.18
C MET A 1 14.15 -5.91 -3.17
N ARG A 2 13.74 -5.32 -2.05
CA ARG A 2 12.96 -5.97 -1.00
C ARG A 2 11.48 -5.73 -1.30
N ASN A 3 10.66 -6.78 -1.26
CA ASN A 3 9.21 -6.67 -1.45
C ASN A 3 8.54 -6.94 -0.11
N PHE A 4 7.72 -6.00 0.36
CA PHE A 4 6.86 -6.21 1.52
C PHE A 4 5.43 -6.28 1.05
N VAL A 5 4.71 -7.30 1.51
CA VAL A 5 3.28 -7.47 1.22
C VAL A 5 2.53 -7.37 2.54
N TYR A 6 1.69 -6.34 2.67
CA TYR A 6 0.80 -6.16 3.79
C TYR A 6 -0.64 -6.42 3.35
N PHE A 7 -1.29 -7.35 4.04
CA PHE A 7 -2.70 -7.68 3.84
C PHE A 7 -3.53 -7.16 5.02
N SER A 8 -4.67 -6.56 4.72
CA SER A 8 -5.68 -6.22 5.71
C SER A 8 -7.07 -6.58 5.21
N SER A 9 -7.78 -7.40 6.00
CA SER A 9 -9.18 -7.76 5.78
C SER A 9 -10.14 -6.58 5.96
N GLU A 10 -9.74 -5.55 6.72
CA GLU A 10 -10.64 -4.48 7.16
C GLU A 10 -10.32 -3.11 6.55
N ALA A 11 -9.09 -2.88 6.09
CA ALA A 11 -8.66 -1.58 5.57
C ALA A 11 -9.59 -1.10 4.47
N ARG A 12 -10.06 0.15 4.61
CA ARG A 12 -11.02 0.77 3.70
C ARG A 12 -10.48 0.83 2.27
N THR A 13 -11.37 0.58 1.31
CA THR A 13 -11.06 0.55 -0.13
C THR A 13 -11.51 1.80 -0.88
N SER A 14 -11.96 2.81 -0.15
CA SER A 14 -12.27 4.15 -0.64
C SER A 14 -11.55 5.20 0.21
N GLY A 15 -11.15 6.31 -0.41
CA GLY A 15 -10.55 7.46 0.28
C GLY A 15 -11.54 8.24 1.16
N ASN A 16 -12.82 7.85 1.16
CA ASN A 16 -13.86 8.47 1.97
C ASN A 16 -13.80 8.02 3.44
N PHE A 17 -12.75 8.42 4.16
CA PHE A 17 -12.61 8.24 5.61
C PHE A 17 -12.01 9.46 6.30
N ASN A 18 -12.26 9.57 7.60
CA ASN A 18 -11.73 10.63 8.47
C ASN A 18 -10.28 10.32 8.86
N VAL A 19 -9.36 11.23 8.54
CA VAL A 19 -7.92 11.08 8.88
C VAL A 19 -7.66 11.19 10.37
N SER A 20 -8.57 11.79 11.15
CA SER A 20 -8.48 11.86 12.60
C SER A 20 -8.97 10.57 13.29
N GLU A 21 -9.58 9.64 12.54
CA GLU A 21 -10.18 8.41 13.08
C GLU A 21 -9.70 7.15 12.33
N LEU A 22 -8.40 7.07 12.04
CA LEU A 22 -7.80 5.99 11.24
C LEU A 22 -8.08 4.57 11.79
N MET A 23 -8.19 4.42 13.11
CA MET A 23 -8.55 3.15 13.75
C MET A 23 -9.94 2.66 13.30
N LYS A 24 -10.92 3.58 13.20
CA LYS A 24 -12.28 3.27 12.72
C LYS A 24 -12.33 3.04 11.20
N ALA A 25 -11.31 3.46 10.47
CA ALA A 25 -11.19 3.27 9.02
C ALA A 25 -10.58 1.90 8.63
N GLY A 26 -10.91 0.85 9.38
CA GLY A 26 -10.38 -0.50 9.13
C GLY A 26 -8.92 -0.64 9.52
N ARG A 27 -8.55 -0.10 10.69
CA ARG A 27 -7.17 -0.09 11.18
C ARG A 27 -6.16 0.55 10.21
N MET A 28 -6.57 1.66 9.60
CA MET A 28 -5.74 2.43 8.68
C MET A 28 -4.52 3.03 9.40
N ASP A 29 -4.55 3.15 10.73
CA ASP A 29 -3.39 3.50 11.58
C ASP A 29 -2.22 2.52 11.33
N ILE A 30 -2.50 1.22 11.25
CA ILE A 30 -1.49 0.19 10.96
C ILE A 30 -0.89 0.40 9.57
N VAL A 31 -1.73 0.72 8.58
CA VAL A 31 -1.27 1.01 7.20
C VAL A 31 -0.27 2.18 7.19
N MET A 32 -0.55 3.25 7.96
CA MET A 32 0.37 4.38 8.06
C MET A 32 1.73 3.94 8.63
N HIS A 33 1.71 3.16 9.71
CA HIS A 33 2.94 2.63 10.30
C HIS A 33 3.70 1.71 9.36
N VAL A 34 3.02 0.86 8.58
CA VAL A 34 3.64 0.00 7.57
C VAL A 34 4.36 0.85 6.52
N ILE A 35 3.71 1.88 5.97
CA ILE A 35 4.34 2.78 4.98
C ILE A 35 5.54 3.53 5.59
N ILE A 36 5.37 4.09 6.78
CA ILE A 36 6.44 4.85 7.45
C ILE A 36 7.67 3.97 7.69
N ASN A 37 7.48 2.77 8.24
CA ASN A 37 8.59 1.87 8.55
C ASN A 37 9.19 1.20 7.30
N SER A 38 8.41 1.06 6.21
CA SER A 38 8.90 0.50 4.95
C SER A 38 9.87 1.45 4.24
N PHE A 39 9.66 2.76 4.32
CA PHE A 39 10.40 3.72 3.48
C PHE A 39 11.29 4.69 4.23
N PHE A 40 10.91 5.18 5.41
CA PHE A 40 11.62 6.32 6.00
C PHE A 40 12.82 5.90 6.85
N LEU A 41 13.98 6.47 6.53
CA LEU A 41 15.17 6.47 7.37
C LEU A 41 15.27 7.81 8.14
N SER A 42 16.37 8.00 8.89
CA SER A 42 16.62 9.26 9.60
C SER A 42 16.81 10.44 8.65
N HIS A 43 17.48 10.22 7.52
CA HIS A 43 17.88 11.30 6.59
C HIS A 43 17.54 11.02 5.11
N SER A 44 16.85 9.91 4.81
CA SER A 44 16.54 9.53 3.43
C SER A 44 15.33 8.60 3.36
N LEU A 45 14.95 8.24 2.13
CA LEU A 45 13.95 7.21 1.83
C LEU A 45 14.65 5.98 1.25
N ARG A 46 14.15 4.78 1.57
CA ARG A 46 14.56 3.54 0.91
C ARG A 46 13.96 3.48 -0.50
N ASP A 47 14.82 3.46 -1.51
CA ASP A 47 14.49 3.23 -2.92
C ASP A 47 14.62 1.75 -3.33
N ASP A 48 15.24 0.93 -2.48
CA ASP A 48 15.40 -0.52 -2.65
C ASP A 48 14.18 -1.34 -2.17
N VAL A 49 13.07 -0.68 -1.85
CA VAL A 49 11.83 -1.28 -1.32
C VAL A 49 10.66 -1.08 -2.28
N LYS A 50 9.90 -2.15 -2.50
CA LYS A 50 8.55 -2.13 -3.08
C LYS A 50 7.55 -2.62 -2.04
N LEU A 51 6.55 -1.79 -1.74
CA LEU A 51 5.49 -2.09 -0.79
C LEU A 51 4.19 -2.37 -1.53
N HIS A 52 3.60 -3.53 -1.26
CA HIS A 52 2.29 -3.94 -1.72
C HIS A 52 1.31 -3.89 -0.55
N LEU A 53 0.33 -3.00 -0.62
CA LEU A 53 -0.76 -2.90 0.35
C LEU A 53 -2.02 -3.48 -0.28
N ILE A 54 -2.67 -4.43 0.39
CA ILE A 54 -3.81 -5.16 -0.14
C ILE A 54 -4.97 -5.05 0.84
N PHE A 55 -6.01 -4.33 0.43
CA PHE A 55 -7.13 -3.94 1.27
C PHE A 55 -8.41 -4.66 0.86
N TYR A 56 -9.07 -5.28 1.84
CA TYR A 56 -10.29 -6.07 1.67
C TYR A 56 -11.51 -5.50 2.42
N GLY A 57 -11.37 -4.32 3.04
CA GLY A 57 -12.49 -3.64 3.67
C GLY A 57 -13.48 -3.02 2.68
N ALA A 58 -14.64 -2.63 3.19
CA ALA A 58 -15.67 -1.91 2.44
C ALA A 58 -15.16 -0.56 1.87
N PRO A 59 -15.76 -0.02 0.78
CA PRO A 59 -16.96 -0.53 0.09
C PRO A 59 -16.70 -1.41 -1.15
N ASP A 60 -15.51 -1.36 -1.76
CA ASP A 60 -15.23 -2.04 -3.04
C ASP A 60 -13.90 -2.83 -2.98
N PRO A 61 -13.84 -3.90 -2.19
CA PRO A 61 -12.67 -4.77 -2.17
C PRO A 61 -12.55 -5.64 -3.45
N PRO A 62 -11.33 -6.11 -3.80
CA PRO A 62 -10.05 -5.75 -3.21
C PRO A 62 -9.45 -4.48 -3.85
N LYS A 63 -8.53 -3.83 -3.12
CA LYS A 63 -7.63 -2.80 -3.67
C LYS A 63 -6.19 -3.17 -3.41
N HIS A 64 -5.39 -3.16 -4.47
CA HIS A 64 -3.94 -3.30 -4.40
C HIS A 64 -3.31 -1.94 -4.66
N ILE A 65 -2.54 -1.45 -3.69
CA ILE A 65 -1.70 -0.26 -3.84
C ILE A 65 -0.25 -0.72 -3.85
N GLU A 66 0.49 -0.28 -4.86
CA GLU A 66 1.93 -0.52 -4.98
C GLU A 66 2.67 0.82 -4.82
N ILE A 67 3.64 0.84 -3.93
CA ILE A 67 4.51 2.00 -3.67
C ILE A 67 5.97 1.59 -3.85
N GLN A 68 6.71 2.34 -4.65
CA GLN A 68 8.16 2.27 -4.79
C GLN A 68 8.68 3.70 -4.93
N VAL A 69 9.65 4.08 -4.10
CA VAL A 69 10.23 5.43 -4.16
C VAL A 69 11.05 5.57 -5.44
N LYS A 70 10.70 6.58 -6.25
CA LYS A 70 11.46 7.08 -7.40
C LYS A 70 12.08 8.44 -7.05
N PRO A 71 13.09 8.94 -7.81
CA PRO A 71 13.71 10.25 -7.56
C PRO A 71 12.72 11.41 -7.43
N GLU A 72 11.63 11.37 -8.20
CA GLU A 72 10.58 12.37 -8.22
C GLU A 72 9.42 12.10 -7.23
N THR A 73 9.44 10.96 -6.52
CA THR A 73 8.42 10.61 -5.53
C THR A 73 8.55 11.48 -4.29
N LYS A 74 7.52 12.28 -4.00
CA LYS A 74 7.45 13.10 -2.78
C LYS A 74 6.64 12.38 -1.69
N LEU A 75 7.33 11.82 -0.69
CA LEU A 75 6.72 11.25 0.51
C LEU A 75 7.09 12.06 1.76
N SER A 76 6.11 12.26 2.65
CA SER A 76 6.31 12.91 3.95
C SER A 76 5.65 12.09 5.04
N LYS A 77 6.35 11.90 6.18
CA LYS A 77 5.84 11.14 7.34
C LYS A 77 4.48 11.68 7.83
N LYS A 78 4.30 13.00 7.77
CA LYS A 78 3.09 13.67 8.26
C LYS A 78 1.90 13.55 7.30
N ASP A 79 2.14 13.22 6.03
CA ASP A 79 1.13 13.30 4.96
C ASP A 79 0.72 11.92 4.40
N VAL A 80 1.21 10.83 4.99
CA VAL A 80 0.85 9.46 4.60
C VAL A 80 -0.68 9.21 4.57
N PRO A 81 -1.49 9.74 5.52
CA PRO A 81 -2.95 9.57 5.47
C PRO A 81 -3.57 10.18 4.21
N ASN A 82 -3.16 11.40 3.84
CA ASN A 82 -3.70 12.09 2.67
C ASN A 82 -3.20 11.45 1.37
N LEU A 83 -1.96 10.97 1.34
CA LEU A 83 -1.42 10.17 0.24
C LEU A 83 -2.31 8.95 -0.03
N ILE A 84 -2.65 8.17 0.99
CA ILE A 84 -3.49 6.97 0.82
C ILE A 84 -4.91 7.36 0.38
N LYS A 85 -5.50 8.42 0.95
CA LYS A 85 -6.79 8.94 0.46
C LYS A 85 -6.74 9.30 -1.02
N LYS A 86 -5.71 10.04 -1.44
CA LYS A 86 -5.51 10.45 -2.84
C LYS A 86 -5.37 9.24 -3.77
N ILE A 87 -4.59 8.23 -3.37
CA ILE A 87 -4.42 7.00 -4.15
C ILE A 87 -5.77 6.29 -4.30
N LEU A 88 -6.50 6.07 -3.21
CA LEU A 88 -7.80 5.39 -3.22
C LEU A 88 -8.85 6.13 -4.07
N TYR A 89 -8.90 7.47 -4.01
CA TYR A 89 -9.81 8.27 -4.84
C TYR A 89 -9.50 8.24 -6.33
N LYS A 90 -8.25 7.93 -6.71
CA LYS A 90 -7.81 7.88 -8.11
C LYS A 90 -7.92 6.48 -8.71
N TYR A 91 -8.43 5.50 -7.95
CA TYR A 91 -8.78 4.19 -8.46
C TYR A 91 -9.73 4.28 -9.66
N ARG A 92 -9.48 3.44 -10.66
CA ARG A 92 -10.36 3.23 -11.82
C ARG A 92 -10.43 1.74 -12.08
N GLU A 93 -11.64 1.23 -12.27
CA GLU A 93 -11.85 -0.19 -12.56
C GLU A 93 -11.22 -0.60 -13.89
N GLY A 94 -10.77 -1.86 -13.98
CA GLY A 94 -10.24 -2.45 -15.20
C GLY A 94 -8.79 -2.09 -15.55
N LYS A 95 -8.10 -1.22 -14.79
CA LYS A 95 -6.69 -0.90 -15.05
C LYS A 95 -5.86 -0.54 -13.82
N LYS A 96 -4.55 -0.73 -13.92
CA LYS A 96 -3.57 -0.16 -12.99
C LYS A 96 -3.37 1.31 -13.29
N THR A 97 -3.60 2.17 -12.29
CA THR A 97 -3.51 3.62 -12.41
C THR A 97 -2.34 4.12 -11.57
N GLU A 98 -1.32 4.72 -12.20
CA GLU A 98 -0.28 5.46 -11.49
C GLU A 98 -0.86 6.82 -11.05
N VAL A 99 -0.84 7.07 -9.75
CA VAL A 99 -1.47 8.25 -9.13
C VAL A 99 -0.45 9.35 -8.87
N LEU A 100 0.75 8.93 -8.49
CA LEU A 100 1.95 9.73 -8.30
C LEU A 100 3.13 8.88 -8.79
N PRO A 101 4.29 9.49 -9.10
CA PRO A 101 5.44 8.71 -9.50
C PRO A 101 5.76 7.61 -8.48
N GLY A 102 5.71 6.36 -8.93
CA GLY A 102 6.00 5.20 -8.08
C GLY A 102 4.88 4.79 -7.12
N CYS A 103 3.70 5.43 -7.16
CA CYS A 103 2.52 5.05 -6.39
C CYS A 103 1.38 4.71 -7.33
N SER A 104 0.91 3.47 -7.31
CA SER A 104 -0.16 3.01 -8.20
C SER A 104 -1.23 2.22 -7.47
N ILE A 105 -2.41 2.14 -8.07
CA ILE A 105 -3.57 1.41 -7.54
C ILE A 105 -4.27 0.60 -8.64
N GLU A 106 -4.75 -0.59 -8.28
CA GLU A 106 -5.54 -1.47 -9.14
C GLU A 106 -6.49 -2.37 -8.33
N LYS A 107 -7.41 -3.05 -9.02
CA LYS A 107 -8.24 -4.12 -8.43
C LYS A 107 -7.54 -5.46 -8.63
N LYS A 108 -6.75 -5.88 -7.64
CA LYS A 108 -6.00 -7.15 -7.66
C LYS A 108 -6.06 -7.81 -6.29
N SER A 109 -6.30 -9.13 -6.28
CA SER A 109 -6.41 -9.93 -5.05
C SER A 109 -5.05 -10.28 -4.47
N PHE A 110 -5.02 -10.61 -3.18
CA PHE A 110 -3.81 -11.04 -2.49
C PHE A 110 -3.10 -12.20 -3.21
N LEU A 111 -3.84 -13.27 -3.50
CA LEU A 111 -3.28 -14.45 -4.18
C LEU A 111 -2.72 -14.14 -5.57
N LYS A 112 -3.32 -13.19 -6.32
CA LYS A 112 -2.77 -12.77 -7.62
C LYS A 112 -1.44 -12.04 -7.45
N VAL A 113 -1.32 -11.12 -6.49
CA VAL A 113 -0.06 -10.42 -6.18
C VAL A 113 1.02 -11.43 -5.79
N ILE A 114 0.71 -12.37 -4.89
CA ILE A 114 1.65 -13.42 -4.47
C ILE A 114 2.06 -14.31 -5.65
N GLY A 115 1.10 -14.70 -6.49
CA GLY A 115 1.38 -15.52 -7.69
C GLY A 115 2.26 -14.81 -8.71
N GLU A 116 2.09 -13.49 -8.90
CA GLU A 116 2.98 -12.68 -9.76
C GLU A 116 4.39 -12.61 -9.18
N LEU A 117 4.54 -12.35 -7.88
CA LEU A 117 5.85 -12.35 -7.21
C LEU A 117 6.54 -13.73 -7.28
N ALA A 118 5.80 -14.82 -7.15
CA ALA A 118 6.33 -16.17 -7.31
C ALA A 118 6.83 -16.41 -8.74
N LYS A 119 6.08 -15.98 -9.77
CA LYS A 119 6.49 -16.06 -11.18
C LYS A 119 7.74 -15.23 -11.49
N GLU A 120 7.95 -14.13 -10.77
CA GLU A 120 9.18 -13.34 -10.82
C GLU A 120 10.37 -13.98 -10.07
N ASN A 121 10.26 -15.26 -9.67
CA ASN A 121 11.25 -16.01 -8.89
C ASN A 121 11.63 -15.32 -7.56
N LYS A 122 10.70 -14.58 -6.93
CA LYS A 122 10.93 -14.05 -5.59
C LYS A 122 10.78 -15.17 -4.57
N LYS A 123 11.74 -15.27 -3.64
CA LYS A 123 11.59 -16.10 -2.44
C LYS A 123 10.56 -15.47 -1.51
N ILE A 124 9.53 -16.23 -1.13
CA ILE A 124 8.42 -15.75 -0.32
C ILE A 124 8.61 -16.24 1.11
N PHE A 125 8.54 -15.31 2.06
CA PHE A 125 8.64 -15.57 3.49
C PHE A 125 7.35 -15.07 4.15
N THR A 126 6.74 -15.90 4.99
CA THR A 126 5.57 -15.53 5.78
C THR A 126 6.02 -15.21 7.20
N LEU A 127 5.70 -14.00 7.68
CA LEU A 127 5.94 -13.61 9.06
C LEU A 127 4.78 -14.10 9.91
N THR A 128 4.99 -15.18 10.64
CA THR A 128 4.05 -15.72 11.63
C THR A 128 4.70 -15.71 13.01
N TRP A 129 3.89 -15.50 14.04
CA TRP A 129 4.32 -15.80 15.41
C TRP A 129 4.29 -17.33 15.55
N THR A 130 5.44 -17.92 15.85
CA THR A 130 5.58 -19.33 16.27
C THR A 130 5.60 -19.41 17.77
#